data_AF-A0A1T2WZB3-F1
#
_entry.id   AF-A0A1T2WZB3-F1
#
_cell.length_a   1.000
_cell.length_b   1.000
_cell.length_c   1.000
_cell.angle_alpha   90.00
_cell.angle_beta   90.00
_cell.angle_gamma   90.00
#
_symmetry.space_group_name_H-M   'P 1'
#
loop_
_entity.id
_entity.type
_entity.pdbx_description
1 polymer ?
#
loop_
_entity_poly.entity_id
_entity_poly.type
_entity_poly.pdbx_seq_one_letter_code
_entity_poly.pdbx_strand_id
1 'polypeptide(L)'
;MSQRYRITRAFQENDNSSQTITLEECKQYFMSKPDFSYTSVFTVTGSTSMSIEGDFFMWSYGDTKIPFRHYQGDIYVSGTNEAVIPKMIEIATELGADVLEG
;
A
#
# COMPACT_ATOMS: atom_id res chain seq x y z
N MET A 1 4.01 -18.35 -8.02
CA MET A 1 3.45 -17.24 -8.82
C MET A 1 3.32 -16.06 -7.88
N SER A 2 3.89 -14.90 -8.21
CA SER A 2 3.86 -13.73 -7.31
C SER A 2 2.56 -12.97 -7.56
N GLN A 3 1.50 -13.31 -6.82
CA GLN A 3 0.26 -12.54 -6.84
C GLN A 3 0.58 -11.14 -6.34
N ARG A 4 0.17 -10.11 -7.08
CA ARG A 4 0.28 -8.71 -6.66
C ARG A 4 -1.12 -8.15 -6.62
N TYR A 5 -1.28 -7.23 -5.70
CA TYR A 5 -2.54 -6.56 -5.51
C TYR A 5 -2.34 -5.07 -5.60
N ARG A 6 -3.33 -4.41 -6.17
CA ARG A 6 -3.39 -2.97 -6.34
C ARG A 6 -4.69 -2.45 -5.75
N ILE A 7 -4.58 -1.49 -4.84
CA ILE A 7 -5.72 -0.72 -4.33
C ILE A 7 -5.82 0.53 -5.18
N THR A 8 -6.98 0.77 -5.80
CA THR A 8 -7.21 1.90 -6.69
C THR A 8 -8.61 2.48 -6.51
N ARG A 9 -8.73 3.81 -6.56
CA ARG A 9 -10.02 4.51 -6.59
C ARG A 9 -10.53 4.73 -8.01
N ALA A 10 -9.81 4.28 -9.04
CA ALA A 10 -10.18 4.53 -10.44
C ALA A 10 -11.55 3.94 -10.85
N PHE A 11 -12.06 2.96 -10.09
CA PHE A 11 -13.36 2.32 -10.33
C PHE A 11 -14.50 2.94 -9.51
N GLN A 12 -14.22 3.85 -8.59
CA GLN A 12 -15.24 4.54 -7.82
C GLN A 12 -15.88 5.62 -8.70
N GLU A 13 -17.17 5.46 -9.01
CA GLU A 13 -18.00 6.44 -9.73
C GLU A 13 -18.34 7.68 -8.87
N ASN A 14 -17.39 8.19 -8.09
CA ASN A 14 -17.59 9.41 -7.30
C ASN A 14 -17.14 10.64 -8.12
N ASP A 15 -18.13 11.30 -8.72
CA ASP A 15 -18.03 12.38 -9.69
C ASP A 15 -17.34 13.67 -9.21
N ASN A 16 -16.91 13.82 -7.93
CA ASN A 16 -16.69 15.18 -7.43
C ASN A 16 -15.46 15.55 -6.59
N SER A 17 -14.62 14.65 -6.07
CA SER A 17 -13.34 15.08 -5.47
C SER A 17 -12.43 13.88 -5.18
N SER A 18 -11.27 13.83 -5.84
CA SER A 18 -10.19 12.86 -5.62
C SER A 18 -10.48 11.43 -6.12
N GLN A 19 -10.46 11.24 -7.44
CA GLN A 19 -10.45 9.93 -8.12
C GLN A 19 -9.21 9.05 -7.78
N THR A 20 -8.30 9.56 -6.97
CA THR A 20 -7.05 8.89 -6.57
C THR A 20 -6.89 8.93 -5.06
N ILE A 21 -6.20 7.94 -4.52
CA ILE A 21 -5.86 7.89 -3.10
C ILE A 21 -4.73 8.88 -2.89
N THR A 22 -4.93 9.94 -2.12
CA THR A 22 -3.83 10.86 -1.86
C THR A 22 -2.84 10.26 -0.88
N LEU A 23 -1.57 10.64 -1.02
CA LEU A 23 -0.53 10.19 -0.11
C LEU A 23 -0.80 10.65 1.33
N GLU A 24 -1.36 11.85 1.50
CA GLU A 24 -1.67 12.43 2.81
C GLU A 24 -2.74 11.62 3.55
N GLU A 25 -3.80 11.20 2.86
CA GLU A 25 -4.83 10.29 3.40
C GLU A 25 -4.22 8.94 3.81
N CYS A 26 -3.42 8.34 2.94
CA CYS A 26 -2.68 7.12 3.27
C CYS A 26 -1.83 7.31 4.52
N LYS A 27 -1.03 8.37 4.58
CA LYS A 27 -0.16 8.65 5.72
C LYS A 27 -0.97 8.79 7.00
N GLN A 28 -2.05 9.56 6.99
CA GLN A 28 -2.94 9.72 8.15
C GLN A 28 -3.49 8.37 8.61
N TYR A 29 -4.01 7.57 7.69
CA TYR A 29 -4.55 6.25 7.97
C TYR A 29 -3.49 5.28 8.53
N PHE A 30 -2.36 5.14 7.85
CA PHE A 30 -1.29 4.23 8.24
C PHE A 30 -0.58 4.69 9.51
N MET A 31 -0.44 6.00 9.77
CA MET A 31 0.09 6.51 11.04
C MET A 31 -0.82 6.21 12.22
N SER A 32 -2.12 6.03 12.00
CA SER A 32 -3.05 5.60 13.04
C SER A 32 -2.86 4.12 13.43
N LYS A 33 -2.17 3.32 12.59
CA LYS A 33 -1.97 1.89 12.79
C LYS A 33 -0.54 1.63 13.30
N PRO A 34 -0.35 1.08 14.51
CA PRO A 34 0.99 0.84 15.07
C PRO A 34 1.77 -0.24 14.31
N ASP A 35 1.08 -1.13 13.59
CA ASP A 35 1.69 -2.18 12.76
C ASP A 35 2.32 -1.65 11.46
N PHE A 36 2.07 -0.38 11.11
CA PHE A 36 2.59 0.24 9.90
C PHE A 36 3.68 1.25 10.21
N SER A 37 4.72 1.27 9.38
CA SER A 37 5.76 2.29 9.42
C SER A 37 5.91 2.93 8.06
N TYR A 38 5.80 4.25 8.00
CA TYR A 38 6.00 5.01 6.76
C TYR A 38 7.49 5.28 6.53
N THR A 39 7.95 5.10 5.30
CA THR A 39 9.26 5.54 4.82
C THR A 39 9.16 6.09 3.40
N SER A 40 9.80 7.22 3.14
CA SER A 40 9.89 7.85 1.81
C SER A 40 11.05 7.27 0.96
N VAL A 41 11.84 6.39 1.56
CA VAL A 41 12.97 5.74 0.89
C VAL A 41 13.01 4.28 1.30
N PHE A 42 13.04 3.39 0.31
CA PHE A 42 13.25 1.97 0.55
C PHE A 42 14.66 1.59 0.11
N THR A 43 15.52 1.35 1.08
CA THR A 43 16.90 0.92 0.85
C THR A 43 16.95 -0.60 0.86
N VAL A 44 17.14 -1.19 -0.31
CA VAL A 44 17.39 -2.63 -0.44
C VAL A 44 18.89 -2.85 -0.28
N THR A 45 19.30 -3.44 0.84
CA THR A 45 20.68 -3.81 1.11
C THR A 45 20.93 -5.25 0.64
N GLY A 46 21.55 -5.40 -0.53
CA GLY A 46 22.01 -6.68 -1.07
C GLY A 46 23.52 -6.63 -1.40
N SER A 47 23.93 -7.29 -2.48
CA SER A 47 25.31 -7.18 -3.03
C SER A 47 25.63 -5.76 -3.54
N THR A 48 24.59 -4.95 -3.80
CA THR A 48 24.67 -3.53 -4.08
C THR A 48 23.52 -2.87 -3.32
N SER A 49 23.80 -1.79 -2.59
CA SER A 49 22.80 -1.00 -1.88
C SER A 49 22.03 -0.17 -2.90
N MET A 50 20.73 -0.41 -3.07
CA MET A 50 19.90 0.40 -3.97
C MET A 50 18.82 1.11 -3.15
N SER A 51 18.86 2.43 -3.15
CA SER A 51 17.86 3.28 -2.53
C SER A 51 16.79 3.63 -3.56
N ILE A 52 15.54 3.33 -3.24
CA ILE A 52 14.39 3.62 -4.10
C ILE A 52 13.60 4.72 -3.42
N GLU A 53 13.51 5.88 -4.06
CA GLU A 53 12.65 6.96 -3.61
C GLU A 53 11.18 6.64 -3.93
N GLY A 54 10.30 6.87 -2.96
CA GLY A 54 8.87 6.64 -3.08
C GLY A 54 8.20 6.42 -1.74
N ASP A 55 6.89 6.33 -1.74
CA ASP A 55 6.12 6.23 -0.51
C ASP A 55 5.84 4.77 -0.16
N PHE A 56 6.58 4.26 0.83
CA PHE A 56 6.45 2.89 1.29
C PHE A 56 5.88 2.84 2.71
N PHE A 57 4.86 2.02 2.88
CA PHE A 57 4.26 1.70 4.17
C PHE A 57 4.61 0.26 4.49
N MET A 58 5.55 0.09 5.41
CA MET A 58 6.04 -1.20 5.87
C MET A 58 5.06 -1.76 6.88
N TRP A 59 4.21 -2.70 6.47
CA TRP A 59 3.33 -3.42 7.38
C TRP A 59 4.08 -4.57 8.05
N SER A 60 4.09 -4.61 9.37
CA SER A 60 4.64 -5.72 10.14
C SER A 60 3.49 -6.67 10.51
N TYR A 61 3.51 -7.88 9.94
CA TYR A 61 2.55 -8.93 10.25
C TYR A 61 3.29 -10.16 10.78
N GLY A 62 3.29 -10.33 12.11
CA GLY A 62 4.09 -11.35 12.78
C GLY A 62 5.58 -11.17 12.48
N ASP A 63 6.20 -12.19 11.89
CA ASP A 63 7.61 -12.17 11.45
C ASP A 63 7.80 -11.63 10.02
N THR A 64 6.72 -11.34 9.30
CA THR A 64 6.78 -10.89 7.90
C THR A 64 6.60 -9.38 7.80
N LYS A 65 7.47 -8.72 7.02
CA LYS A 65 7.29 -7.32 6.64
C LYS A 65 6.82 -7.22 5.20
N ILE A 66 5.68 -6.59 5.01
CA ILE A 66 5.02 -6.44 3.70
C ILE A 66 5.08 -4.95 3.33
N PRO A 67 5.86 -4.58 2.30
CA PRO A 67 5.90 -3.20 1.82
C PRO A 67 4.68 -2.89 0.95
N PHE A 68 3.89 -1.90 1.36
CA PHE A 68 2.86 -1.28 0.55
C PHE A 68 3.44 -0.03 -0.09
N ARG A 69 3.45 0.04 -1.41
CA ARG A 69 3.97 1.19 -2.14
C ARG A 69 2.82 2.02 -2.65
N HIS A 70 2.75 3.28 -2.22
CA HIS A 70 1.89 4.26 -2.87
C HIS A 70 2.58 4.82 -4.11
N TYR A 71 1.89 4.80 -5.24
CA TYR A 71 2.41 5.28 -6.51
C TYR A 71 1.26 5.76 -7.40
N GLN A 72 1.35 7.01 -7.86
CA GLN A 72 0.36 7.64 -8.77
C GLN A 72 -1.10 7.59 -8.29
N GLY A 73 -1.33 7.53 -6.98
CA GLY A 73 -2.68 7.48 -6.43
C GLY A 73 -3.25 6.08 -6.23
N ASP A 74 -2.43 5.06 -6.51
CA ASP A 74 -2.73 3.65 -6.23
C ASP A 74 -1.77 3.11 -5.17
N ILE A 75 -2.16 2.03 -4.50
CA ILE A 75 -1.30 1.32 -3.56
C ILE A 75 -1.02 -0.07 -4.09
N TYR A 76 0.26 -0.41 -4.24
CA TYR A 76 0.72 -1.71 -4.70
C TYR A 76 1.29 -2.52 -3.55
N VAL A 77 0.95 -3.80 -3.47
CA VAL A 77 1.49 -4.69 -2.46
C VAL A 77 1.70 -6.09 -3.02
N SER A 78 2.72 -6.77 -2.49
CA SER A 78 2.97 -8.17 -2.81
C SER A 78 1.98 -9.06 -2.07
N GLY A 79 1.17 -9.80 -2.82
CA GLY A 79 0.22 -10.80 -2.34
C GLY A 79 0.83 -12.14 -1.96
N THR A 80 2.12 -12.16 -1.63
CA THR A 80 2.85 -13.38 -1.28
C THR A 80 2.38 -13.98 0.05
N ASN A 81 1.66 -13.22 0.86
CA ASN A 81 1.11 -13.65 2.15
C ASN A 81 -0.42 -13.50 2.13
N GLU A 82 -1.14 -14.58 2.44
CA GLU A 82 -2.61 -14.62 2.43
C GLU A 82 -3.25 -13.61 3.40
N ALA A 83 -2.54 -13.22 4.46
CA ALA A 83 -2.99 -12.18 5.39
C ALA A 83 -3.07 -10.78 4.77
N VAL A 84 -2.44 -10.56 3.61
CA VAL A 84 -2.53 -9.30 2.86
C VAL A 84 -3.95 -9.09 2.32
N ILE A 85 -4.64 -10.16 1.92
CA ILE A 85 -6.00 -10.08 1.35
C ILE A 85 -6.98 -9.34 2.28
N PRO A 86 -7.23 -9.81 3.52
CA PRO A 86 -8.15 -9.12 4.43
C PRO A 86 -7.66 -7.72 4.79
N LYS A 87 -6.34 -7.51 4.91
CA LYS A 87 -5.79 -6.20 5.24
C LYS A 87 -5.98 -5.19 4.12
N MET A 88 -5.85 -5.60 2.86
CA MET A 88 -6.11 -4.72 1.72
C MET A 88 -7.58 -4.39 1.59
N ILE A 89 -8.47 -5.35 1.81
CA ILE A 89 -9.92 -5.07 1.78
C ILE A 89 -10.26 -4.05 2.86
N GLU A 90 -9.68 -4.18 4.08
CA GLU A 90 -9.80 -3.19 5.14
C GLU A 90 -9.28 -1.82 4.70
N ILE A 91 -8.03 -1.73 4.21
CA ILE A 91 -7.43 -0.48 3.74
C ILE A 91 -8.27 0.16 2.64
N ALA A 92 -8.69 -0.63 1.64
CA ALA A 92 -9.48 -0.16 0.52
C ALA A 92 -10.84 0.36 1.00
N THR A 93 -11.51 -0.35 1.90
CA THR A 93 -12.79 0.10 2.48
C THR A 93 -12.64 1.42 3.23
N GLU A 94 -11.62 1.52 4.10
CA GLU A 94 -11.35 2.73 4.90
C GLU A 94 -10.95 3.92 4.02
N LEU A 95 -10.24 3.65 2.94
CA LEU A 95 -9.89 4.63 1.92
C LEU A 95 -10.98 4.79 0.86
N GLY A 96 -12.14 4.14 0.94
CA GLY A 96 -13.17 4.21 -0.11
C GLY A 96 -12.61 3.91 -1.52
N ALA A 97 -11.86 2.83 -1.64
CA ALA A 97 -11.18 2.36 -2.85
C ALA A 97 -11.49 0.88 -3.11
N ASP A 98 -11.09 0.37 -4.28
CA ASP A 98 -11.27 -1.03 -4.66
C ASP A 98 -9.94 -1.78 -4.70
N VAL A 99 -9.98 -3.08 -4.37
CA VAL A 99 -8.83 -3.99 -4.47
C VAL A 99 -8.91 -4.73 -5.80
N LEU A 100 -7.82 -4.68 -6.57
CA LEU A 100 -7.61 -5.42 -7.80
C LEU A 100 -6.45 -6.41 -7.64
N GLU A 101 -6.67 -7.63 -8.10
CA GLU A 101 -5.64 -8.67 -8.24
C GLU A 101 -5.06 -8.62 -9.66
N GLY A 102 -3.73 -8.63 -9.82
CA GLY A 102 -3.09 -8.54 -11.14
C GLY A 102 -1.58 -8.75 -11.16
#